data_AF-A0A1I1YD58-F1
#
_entry.id   AF-A0A1I1YD58-F1
#
_cell.length_a   1.000
_cell.length_b   1.000
_cell.length_c   1.000
_cell.angle_alpha   90.00
_cell.angle_beta   90.00
_cell.angle_gamma   90.00
#
_symmetry.space_group_name_H-M   'P 1'
#
loop_
_entity.id
_entity.type
_entity.pdbx_description
1 polymer ?
#
loop_
_entity_poly.entity_id
_entity_poly.type
_entity_poly.pdbx_seq_one_letter_code
_entity_poly.pdbx_strand_id
1 'polypeptide(L)'
;MSKEGKKEKDSRPDFLRRLKQGRECVSGTDGSKPAVCEVFPLRDYWLLLFFSNGEIRLYDCAWVLKLSSMERLNKKGFLRKAQAVNGTVKWNKSIALQADELYGNSTPLTDNEGNLLKLL
;
A
#
# COMPACT_ATOMS: atom_id res chain seq x y z
N MET A 1 47.02 -13.93 -0.45
CA MET A 1 46.07 -14.17 -1.56
C MET A 1 45.09 -15.21 -1.02
N SER A 2 43.82 -14.91 -0.77
CA SER A 2 42.81 -14.57 -1.76
C SER A 2 41.73 -13.65 -1.19
N LYS A 3 41.23 -12.76 -2.05
CA LYS A 3 40.02 -11.96 -1.85
C LYS A 3 38.79 -12.78 -2.28
N GLU A 4 37.62 -12.19 -2.02
CA GLU A 4 36.28 -12.48 -2.58
C GLU A 4 35.44 -13.51 -1.82
N GLY A 5 34.15 -13.28 -1.53
CA GLY A 5 33.24 -12.23 -1.96
C GLY A 5 32.37 -11.74 -0.79
N LYS A 6 32.27 -10.42 -0.65
CA LYS A 6 31.23 -9.79 0.17
C LYS A 6 29.88 -10.24 -0.38
N LYS A 7 29.09 -10.97 0.42
CA LYS A 7 27.64 -11.08 0.22
C LYS A 7 27.07 -9.67 0.27
N GLU A 8 26.88 -9.09 -0.90
CA GLU A 8 26.08 -7.90 -1.11
C GLU A 8 24.69 -8.22 -0.57
N LYS A 9 24.42 -7.76 0.66
CA LYS A 9 23.08 -7.81 1.25
C LYS A 9 22.21 -6.99 0.30
N ASP A 10 21.49 -7.70 -0.57
CA ASP A 10 20.53 -7.14 -1.50
C ASP A 10 19.63 -6.21 -0.70
N SER A 11 19.94 -4.91 -0.77
CA SER A 11 19.30 -3.85 -0.01
C SER A 11 18.00 -3.42 -0.69
N ARG A 12 17.56 -4.19 -1.70
CA ARG A 12 16.23 -4.04 -2.28
C ARG A 12 15.23 -4.43 -1.22
N PRO A 13 14.33 -3.53 -0.79
CA PRO A 13 13.32 -3.87 0.20
C PRO A 13 12.55 -5.10 -0.29
N ASP A 14 12.35 -6.09 0.59
CA ASP A 14 11.64 -7.37 0.34
C ASP A 14 10.36 -7.22 -0.51
N PHE A 15 9.76 -6.03 -0.45
CA PHE A 15 8.72 -5.49 -1.31
C PHE A 15 8.90 -5.72 -2.82
N LEU A 16 10.04 -5.35 -3.44
CA LEU A 16 10.22 -5.51 -4.90
C LEU A 16 10.24 -6.99 -5.31
N ARG A 17 10.70 -7.86 -4.40
CA ARG A 17 10.70 -9.30 -4.60
C ARG A 17 9.28 -9.88 -4.51
N ARG A 18 8.46 -9.38 -3.58
CA ARG A 18 7.04 -9.78 -3.44
C ARG A 18 6.17 -9.29 -4.60
N LEU A 19 6.44 -8.10 -5.14
CA LEU A 19 5.73 -7.56 -6.31
C LEU A 19 5.89 -8.47 -7.54
N LYS A 20 7.11 -8.98 -7.77
CA LYS A 20 7.42 -9.89 -8.88
C LYS A 20 6.88 -11.30 -8.69
N GLN A 21 6.63 -11.72 -7.44
CA GLN A 21 6.22 -13.07 -7.11
C GLN A 21 4.70 -13.25 -7.04
N GLY A 22 3.92 -12.25 -7.45
CA GLY A 22 2.46 -12.38 -7.60
C GLY A 22 1.86 -13.05 -6.37
N ARG A 23 1.97 -12.41 -5.20
CA ARG A 23 1.20 -12.90 -4.05
C ARG A 23 -0.25 -12.96 -4.49
N GLU A 24 -0.78 -14.18 -4.59
CA GLU A 24 -2.18 -14.46 -4.82
C GLU A 24 -2.98 -13.71 -3.76
N CYS A 25 -3.45 -12.52 -4.12
CA CYS A 25 -4.43 -11.84 -3.31
C CYS A 25 -5.63 -12.77 -3.28
N VAL A 26 -5.92 -13.35 -2.12
CA VAL A 26 -7.14 -14.14 -1.97
C VAL A 26 -8.28 -13.13 -2.05
N SER A 27 -8.86 -13.00 -3.24
CA SER A 27 -10.02 -12.17 -3.54
C SER A 27 -11.24 -12.78 -2.86
N GLY A 28 -11.30 -12.65 -1.54
CA GLY A 28 -12.46 -13.01 -0.75
C GLY A 28 -13.49 -11.89 -0.82
N THR A 29 -14.10 -11.66 -2.00
CA THR A 29 -15.43 -11.08 -2.21
C THR A 29 -15.70 -10.92 -3.71
N ASP A 30 -16.66 -11.68 -4.21
CA ASP A 30 -17.53 -11.43 -5.37
C ASP A 30 -17.09 -10.35 -6.40
N GLY A 31 -16.18 -10.76 -7.29
CA GLY A 31 -16.37 -10.67 -8.75
C GLY A 31 -16.29 -9.33 -9.51
N SER A 32 -16.45 -8.14 -8.90
CA SER A 32 -16.54 -6.92 -9.74
C SER A 32 -15.64 -5.75 -9.37
N LYS A 33 -15.10 -5.66 -8.14
CA LYS A 33 -14.33 -4.49 -7.71
C LYS A 33 -12.94 -4.86 -7.19
N PRO A 34 -11.91 -4.06 -7.51
CA PRO A 34 -10.54 -4.35 -7.11
C PRO A 34 -10.39 -4.20 -5.59
N ALA A 35 -9.88 -5.24 -4.93
CA ALA A 35 -9.66 -5.26 -3.49
C ALA A 35 -8.23 -4.80 -3.15
N VAL A 36 -8.03 -4.15 -2.00
CA VAL A 36 -6.68 -3.79 -1.55
C VAL A 36 -5.96 -5.01 -1.00
N CYS A 37 -4.88 -5.40 -1.65
CA CYS A 37 -4.01 -6.51 -1.24
C CYS A 37 -2.93 -6.07 -0.27
N GLU A 38 -2.33 -4.91 -0.52
CA GLU A 38 -1.21 -4.41 0.25
C GLU A 38 -1.24 -2.87 0.30
N VAL A 39 -0.72 -2.33 1.39
CA VAL A 39 -0.65 -0.88 1.63
C VAL A 39 0.70 -0.52 2.20
N PHE A 40 1.32 0.52 1.65
CA PHE A 40 2.54 1.08 2.19
C PHE A 40 2.32 2.53 2.57
N PRO A 41 2.46 2.88 3.85
CA PRO A 41 2.45 4.26 4.27
C PRO A 41 3.72 4.97 3.82
N LEU A 42 3.55 6.05 3.06
CA LEU A 42 4.61 6.92 2.58
C LEU A 42 4.75 8.17 3.48
N ARG A 43 5.61 9.08 3.08
CA ARG A 43 5.71 10.41 3.72
C ARG A 43 4.48 11.25 3.38
N ASP A 44 4.30 12.33 4.12
CA ASP A 44 3.27 13.35 3.85
C ASP A 44 1.84 12.78 3.74
N TYR A 45 1.57 11.68 4.45
CA TYR A 45 0.25 11.04 4.56
C TYR A 45 -0.26 10.39 3.29
N TRP A 46 0.65 10.05 2.39
CA TRP A 46 0.35 9.23 1.23
C TRP A 46 0.34 7.75 1.58
N LEU A 47 -0.54 7.01 0.92
CA LEU A 47 -0.57 5.56 0.92
C LEU A 47 -0.33 5.07 -0.50
N LEU A 48 0.60 4.13 -0.64
CA LEU A 48 0.76 3.35 -1.85
C LEU A 48 -0.07 2.08 -1.71
N LEU A 49 -1.06 1.93 -2.58
CA LEU A 49 -2.05 0.87 -2.54
C LEU A 49 -1.82 -0.11 -3.68
N PHE A 50 -1.91 -1.39 -3.39
CA PHE A 50 -1.82 -2.48 -4.36
C PHE A 50 -3.18 -3.15 -4.45
N PHE A 51 -3.76 -3.15 -5.64
CA PHE A 51 -5.07 -3.71 -5.88
C PHE A 51 -4.97 -5.10 -6.52
N SER A 52 -6.01 -5.91 -6.31
CA SER A 52 -6.09 -7.28 -6.84
C SER A 52 -6.13 -7.37 -8.37
N ASN A 53 -6.42 -6.26 -9.05
CA ASN A 53 -6.36 -6.16 -10.52
C ASN A 53 -4.95 -5.83 -11.05
N GLY A 54 -3.95 -5.75 -10.17
CA GLY A 54 -2.57 -5.44 -10.54
C GLY A 54 -2.23 -3.95 -10.50
N GLU A 55 -3.22 -3.07 -10.32
CA GLU A 55 -2.96 -1.62 -10.26
C GLU A 55 -2.28 -1.20 -8.96
N ILE A 56 -1.37 -0.24 -9.11
CA ILE A 56 -0.75 0.50 -8.02
C ILE A 56 -1.32 1.91 -8.03
N ARG A 57 -1.82 2.38 -6.89
CA ARG A 57 -2.43 3.72 -6.78
C ARG A 57 -1.93 4.48 -5.56
N LEU A 58 -1.86 5.80 -5.65
CA LEU A 58 -1.52 6.71 -4.56
C LEU A 58 -2.77 7.36 -3.99
N TYR A 59 -2.90 7.32 -2.66
CA TYR A 59 -4.02 7.89 -1.94
C TYR A 59 -3.57 8.87 -0.86
N ASP A 60 -4.15 10.07 -0.84
CA ASP A 60 -3.92 11.04 0.23
C ASP A 60 -4.86 10.73 1.41
N CYS A 61 -4.30 10.27 2.53
CA CYS A 61 -5.06 9.99 3.74
C CYS A 61 -4.88 11.05 4.83
N ALA A 62 -4.43 12.27 4.50
CA ALA A 62 -4.26 13.36 5.47
C ALA A 62 -5.57 13.69 6.22
N TRP A 63 -6.72 13.49 5.58
CA TRP A 63 -8.04 13.70 6.18
C TRP A 63 -8.34 12.72 7.33
N VAL A 64 -7.80 11.50 7.29
CA VAL A 64 -7.99 10.50 8.36
C VAL A 64 -7.41 11.00 9.68
N LEU A 65 -6.34 11.79 9.64
CA LEU A 65 -5.74 12.42 10.82
C LEU A 65 -6.67 13.43 11.51
N LYS A 66 -7.65 13.98 10.77
CA LYS A 66 -8.63 14.91 11.31
C LYS A 66 -9.73 14.17 12.09
N LEU A 67 -9.98 12.90 11.76
CA LEU A 67 -10.98 12.05 12.40
C LEU A 67 -10.47 11.37 13.68
N SER A 68 -9.17 11.10 13.76
CA SER A 68 -8.56 10.56 14.97
C SER A 68 -8.39 11.67 16.02
N SER A 69 -9.40 11.88 16.88
CA SER A 69 -9.36 12.85 17.99
C SER A 69 -8.16 12.66 18.95
N MET A 70 -7.55 11.47 18.97
CA MET A 70 -6.48 11.08 19.91
C MET A 70 -5.06 11.04 19.32
N GLU A 71 -4.84 11.16 18.01
CA GLU A 71 -3.51 10.93 17.40
C GLU A 71 -2.79 12.21 16.93
N ARG A 72 -3.24 13.37 17.45
CA ARG A 72 -2.56 14.67 17.26
C ARG A 72 -1.09 14.66 17.72
N LEU A 73 -0.72 13.80 18.66
CA LEU A 73 0.64 13.71 19.22
C LEU A 73 1.62 12.82 18.45
N ASN A 74 1.15 11.87 17.63
CA ASN A 74 2.05 10.96 16.88
C ASN A 74 1.51 10.60 15.49
N LYS A 75 1.39 11.63 14.63
CA LYS A 75 0.89 11.49 13.26
C LYS A 75 1.70 10.50 12.41
N LYS A 76 3.02 10.43 12.60
CA LYS A 76 3.90 9.50 11.89
C LYS A 76 3.72 8.05 12.35
N GLY A 77 3.56 7.84 13.65
CA GLY A 77 3.31 6.52 14.23
C GLY A 77 1.93 5.97 13.87
N PHE A 78 0.91 6.83 13.81
CA PHE A 78 -0.41 6.42 13.34
C PHE A 78 -0.37 5.94 11.90
N LEU A 79 0.20 6.73 10.98
CA LEU A 79 0.24 6.37 9.56
C LEU A 79 0.86 4.98 9.31
N ARG A 80 1.90 4.64 10.08
CA ARG A 80 2.59 3.33 10.00
C ARG A 80 1.74 2.13 10.43
N LYS A 81 0.60 2.35 11.09
CA LYS A 81 -0.31 1.26 11.49
C LYS A 81 -1.24 0.79 10.37
N ALA A 82 -1.28 1.52 9.24
CA ALA A 82 -2.10 1.16 8.08
C ALA A 82 -1.78 -0.28 7.63
N GLN A 83 -2.81 -1.13 7.54
CA GLN A 83 -2.69 -2.52 7.13
C GLN A 83 -3.84 -2.91 6.20
N ALA A 84 -3.52 -3.69 5.17
CA ALA A 84 -4.52 -4.28 4.29
C ALA A 84 -5.09 -5.55 4.95
N VAL A 85 -6.40 -5.57 5.17
CA VAL A 85 -7.12 -6.69 5.80
C VAL A 85 -8.44 -6.89 5.08
N ASN A 86 -8.67 -8.08 4.53
CA ASN A 86 -9.89 -8.46 3.82
C ASN A 86 -10.29 -7.44 2.73
N GLY A 87 -9.34 -7.00 1.90
CA GLY A 87 -9.59 -6.04 0.83
C GLY A 87 -9.73 -4.58 1.27
N THR A 88 -9.63 -4.28 2.56
CA THR A 88 -9.77 -2.93 3.13
C THR A 88 -8.47 -2.44 3.77
N VAL A 89 -8.32 -1.13 3.97
CA VAL A 89 -7.19 -0.58 4.74
C VAL A 89 -7.67 -0.18 6.13
N LYS A 90 -7.02 -0.69 7.17
CA LYS A 90 -7.35 -0.44 8.58
C LYS A 90 -6.17 0.13 9.34
N TRP A 91 -6.45 1.01 10.30
CA TRP A 91 -5.44 1.50 11.26
C TRP A 91 -5.69 0.98 12.67
N ASN A 92 -6.96 0.78 13.02
CA ASN A 92 -7.41 0.25 14.29
C ASN A 92 -8.84 -0.29 14.11
N LYS A 93 -9.52 -0.66 15.21
CA LYS A 93 -10.89 -1.21 15.17
C LYS A 93 -11.95 -0.19 14.71
N SER A 94 -11.66 1.10 14.80
CA SER A 94 -12.61 2.19 14.56
C SER A 94 -12.40 2.88 13.20
N ILE A 95 -11.19 2.80 12.64
CA ILE A 95 -10.81 3.47 11.40
C ILE A 95 -10.46 2.42 10.34
N ALA A 96 -11.33 2.29 9.35
CA ALA A 96 -11.21 1.42 8.20
C ALA A 96 -11.71 2.13 6.94
N LEU A 97 -10.98 1.98 5.82
CA LEU A 97 -11.34 2.48 4.51
C LEU A 97 -11.63 1.31 3.57
N GLN A 98 -12.77 1.40 2.88
CA GLN A 98 -13.22 0.39 1.92
C GLN A 98 -12.45 0.50 0.61
N ALA A 99 -12.35 -0.61 -0.13
CA ALA A 99 -11.64 -0.64 -1.40
C ALA A 99 -12.20 0.35 -2.42
N ASP A 100 -13.52 0.48 -2.50
CA ASP A 100 -14.22 1.40 -3.43
C ASP A 100 -13.83 2.86 -3.20
N GLU A 101 -13.81 3.27 -1.93
CA GLU A 101 -13.41 4.62 -1.52
C GLU A 101 -11.95 4.88 -1.90
N LEU A 102 -11.08 3.90 -1.63
CA LEU A 102 -9.66 4.01 -1.94
C LEU A 102 -9.41 4.04 -3.44
N TYR A 103 -10.10 3.20 -4.21
CA TYR A 103 -9.91 3.10 -5.66
C TYR A 103 -10.43 4.34 -6.39
N GLY A 104 -11.64 4.79 -6.06
CA GLY A 104 -12.28 5.95 -6.68
C GLY A 104 -11.59 7.29 -6.39
N ASN A 105 -10.90 7.40 -5.25
CA ASN A 105 -10.27 8.64 -4.80
C ASN A 105 -8.73 8.59 -4.80
N SER A 106 -8.12 7.57 -5.40
CA SER A 106 -6.65 7.49 -5.57
C SER A 106 -6.23 7.79 -7.00
N THR A 107 -4.96 8.17 -7.16
CA THR A 107 -4.33 8.42 -8.46
C THR A 107 -3.62 7.15 -8.94
N PRO A 108 -3.87 6.64 -10.15
CA PRO A 108 -3.14 5.49 -10.68
C PRO A 108 -1.67 5.85 -10.92
N LEU A 109 -0.78 5.01 -10.43
CA LEU A 109 0.65 5.04 -10.76
C LEU A 109 1.01 4.05 -11.86
N THR A 110 0.19 3.03 -12.08
CA THR A 110 0.36 2.08 -13.18
C THR A 110 -0.79 2.16 -14.16
N ASP A 111 -0.54 1.77 -15.41
CA ASP A 111 -1.60 1.47 -16.35
C ASP A 111 -2.26 0.12 -16.01
N ASN A 112 -3.23 -0.27 -16.84
CA ASN A 112 -3.97 -1.52 -16.70
C ASN A 112 -3.10 -2.76 -16.98
N GLU A 113 -1.88 -2.58 -17.46
CA GLU A 113 -0.89 -3.63 -17.73
C GLU A 113 0.19 -3.68 -16.64
N GLY A 114 0.09 -2.82 -15.61
CA GLY A 114 1.05 -2.75 -14.51
C GLY A 114 2.32 -1.94 -14.83
N ASN A 115 2.37 -1.23 -15.96
CA ASN A 115 3.49 -0.36 -16.30
C ASN A 115 3.37 0.96 -15.55
N LEU A 116 4.47 1.45 -14.97
CA LEU A 116 4.50 2.73 -14.26
C LEU A 116 4.23 3.90 -15.22
N LEU A 117 3.15 4.65 -14.97
CA LEU A 117 2.70 5.79 -15.75
C LEU A 117 3.59 7.03 -15.61
N LYS A 118 4.44 7.10 -14.59
CA LYS A 118 5.52 8.09 -14.42
C LYS A 118 6.50 7.69 -13.32
N LEU A 119 7.80 7.77 -13.60
CA LEU A 119 8.82 7.91 -12.56
C LEU A 119 8.65 9.33 -11.97
N LEU A 120 8.47 9.41 -10.65
CA LEU A 120 8.57 10.66 -9.90
C LEU A 120 9.90 11.38 -10.19
#